data_AF-A0A914H1C3-F1
#
_entry.id   AF-A0A914H1C3-F1
#
_cell.length_a   1.000
_cell.length_b   1.000
_cell.length_c   1.000
_cell.angle_alpha   90.00
_cell.angle_beta   90.00
_cell.angle_gamma   90.00
#
_symmetry.space_group_name_H-M   'P 1'
#
loop_
_entity.id
_entity.type
_entity.pdbx_description
1 polymer ?
#
loop_
_entity_poly.entity_id
_entity_poly.type
_entity_poly.pdbx_seq_one_letter_code
_entity_poly.pdbx_strand_id
1 'polypeptide(L)'
;MHLTSPLFPKEVQTTAGDLLFFFRQKNGGPSTIQNGEMTDKREAICAVARDAFADAFHVGIILEPTQNDDELERIVHAARDQVRVDVVETVVEQLRPDRVELCRTSLGDSRWSRRAAKWAVAQCGAAYNDIFSPECLNSRGQRAFYCCQLAAEAFKATNPTQKSVSPFLPHTLNFAGENGQILPYWAEHYRKVCPQNPTPPQGRPGSHPSKLRASPCVFLIASRTIDKV
;
A
#
# COMPACT_ATOMS: atom_id res chain seq x y z
N MET A 1 4.93 -10.50 17.82
CA MET A 1 5.97 -11.24 17.09
C MET A 1 7.12 -10.29 17.00
N HIS A 2 8.04 -10.30 17.94
CA HIS A 2 9.15 -9.35 17.92
C HIS A 2 10.17 -9.76 16.88
N LEU A 3 10.57 -8.85 16.00
CA LEU A 3 11.68 -9.07 15.08
C LEU A 3 12.93 -9.30 15.91
N THR A 4 13.58 -10.45 15.74
CA THR A 4 14.83 -10.79 16.45
C THR A 4 16.06 -10.16 15.81
N SER A 5 15.89 -9.46 14.68
CA SER A 5 16.94 -8.79 13.92
C SER A 5 16.36 -7.66 13.05
N PRO A 6 17.15 -6.59 12.78
CA PRO A 6 16.70 -5.42 12.00
C PRO A 6 16.15 -5.83 10.64
N LEU A 7 15.11 -5.14 10.15
CA LEU A 7 14.35 -5.57 8.98
C LEU A 7 15.25 -5.86 7.76
N PHE A 8 16.27 -5.04 7.52
CA PHE A 8 17.28 -5.31 6.50
C PHE A 8 18.70 -5.30 7.13
N PRO A 9 19.69 -5.94 6.48
CA PRO A 9 21.09 -5.84 6.89
C PRO A 9 21.56 -4.38 6.96
N LYS A 10 22.54 -4.07 7.82
CA LYS A 10 23.04 -2.69 8.03
C LYS A 10 23.61 -2.04 6.77
N GLU A 11 24.01 -2.85 5.79
CA GLU A 11 24.53 -2.41 4.50
C GLU A 11 23.44 -1.86 3.57
N VAL A 12 22.17 -2.20 3.84
CA VAL A 12 21.02 -1.68 3.09
C VAL A 12 20.67 -0.30 3.61
N GLN A 13 21.13 0.72 2.89
CA GLN A 13 20.79 2.11 3.21
C GLN A 13 19.43 2.50 2.61
N THR A 14 18.48 2.73 3.50
CA THR A 14 17.19 3.34 3.18
C THR A 14 17.33 4.83 2.90
N THR A 15 16.50 5.35 2.01
CA THR A 15 16.43 6.77 1.67
C THR A 15 15.00 7.26 1.67
N ALA A 16 14.79 8.52 2.05
CA ALA A 16 13.46 9.08 2.08
C ALA A 16 12.79 9.08 0.70
N GLY A 17 11.59 8.52 0.66
CA GLY A 17 10.86 8.28 -0.58
C GLY A 17 11.04 6.89 -1.16
N ASP A 18 11.91 6.03 -0.60
CA ASP A 18 11.87 4.60 -0.90
C ASP A 18 10.49 4.03 -0.53
N LEU A 19 10.06 3.01 -1.26
CA LEU A 19 8.78 2.36 -1.09
C LEU A 19 8.98 1.00 -0.40
N LEU A 20 8.27 0.78 0.70
CA LEU A 20 8.28 -0.48 1.42
C LEU A 20 7.00 -1.26 1.11
N PHE A 21 7.12 -2.33 0.35
CA PHE A 21 5.99 -3.18 -0.07
C PHE A 21 5.87 -4.41 0.82
N PHE A 22 4.64 -4.76 1.16
CA PHE A 22 4.30 -5.88 2.04
C PHE A 22 3.50 -6.92 1.26
N PHE A 23 3.95 -8.17 1.33
CA PHE A 23 3.44 -9.27 0.53
C PHE A 23 2.94 -10.41 1.40
N ARG A 24 1.96 -11.14 0.88
CA ARG A 24 1.44 -12.38 1.45
C ARG A 24 1.63 -13.50 0.45
N GLN A 25 2.40 -14.52 0.80
CA GLN A 25 2.61 -15.69 -0.05
C GLN A 25 1.25 -16.26 -0.43
N LYS A 26 1.10 -16.61 -1.71
CA LYS A 26 0.01 -17.46 -2.18
C LYS A 26 0.26 -18.87 -1.64
N ASN A 27 0.10 -19.09 -0.34
CA ASN A 27 0.15 -20.45 0.19
C ASN A 27 -1.06 -21.19 -0.36
N GLY A 28 -0.83 -22.33 -1.02
CA GLY A 28 -1.88 -23.30 -1.37
C GLY A 28 -2.53 -23.98 -0.14
N GLY A 29 -2.44 -23.36 1.04
CA GLY A 29 -3.28 -23.70 2.19
C GLY A 29 -4.67 -23.12 1.99
N PRO A 30 -5.69 -23.60 2.72
CA PRO A 30 -7.04 -23.09 2.55
C PRO A 30 -6.97 -21.59 2.77
N SER A 31 -7.36 -20.83 1.74
CA SER A 31 -7.84 -19.46 1.92
C SER A 31 -8.77 -19.48 3.13
N THR A 32 -8.93 -18.37 3.84
CA THR A 32 -9.91 -18.29 4.93
C THR A 32 -11.33 -18.26 4.36
N ILE A 33 -11.65 -19.32 3.62
CA ILE A 33 -12.93 -19.78 3.13
C ILE A 33 -13.62 -20.40 4.34
N GLN A 34 -14.31 -19.56 5.11
CA GLN A 34 -15.45 -20.07 5.84
C GLN A 34 -16.62 -20.02 4.87
N ASN A 35 -17.25 -21.18 4.61
CA ASN A 35 -18.45 -21.29 3.77
C ASN A 35 -18.36 -20.78 2.31
N GLY A 36 -17.19 -20.84 1.66
CA GLY A 36 -17.04 -20.34 0.29
C GLY A 36 -16.74 -18.84 0.18
N GLU A 37 -16.63 -18.12 1.31
CA GLU A 37 -16.49 -16.67 1.35
C GLU A 37 -15.11 -16.23 1.86
N MET A 38 -14.48 -15.33 1.11
CA MET A 38 -13.23 -14.67 1.52
C MET A 38 -13.55 -13.61 2.58
N THR A 39 -12.98 -13.73 3.78
CA THR A 39 -13.29 -12.84 4.91
C THR A 39 -12.18 -11.84 5.24
N ASP A 40 -10.96 -12.08 4.77
CA ASP A 40 -9.81 -11.18 4.98
C ASP A 40 -9.67 -10.19 3.80
N LYS A 41 -9.74 -8.90 4.12
CA LYS A 41 -9.48 -7.79 3.19
C LYS A 41 -8.20 -7.96 2.38
N ARG A 42 -7.13 -8.48 2.99
CA ARG A 42 -5.81 -8.64 2.37
C ARG A 42 -5.87 -9.72 1.29
N GLU A 43 -6.56 -10.83 1.57
CA GLU A 43 -6.79 -11.87 0.57
C GLU A 43 -7.61 -11.32 -0.60
N ALA A 44 -8.65 -10.53 -0.31
CA ALA A 44 -9.50 -9.93 -1.34
C ALA A 44 -8.75 -8.91 -2.23
N ILE A 45 -7.77 -8.20 -1.66
CA ILE A 45 -6.85 -7.32 -2.41
C ILE A 45 -5.95 -8.15 -3.33
N CYS A 46 -5.33 -9.23 -2.82
CA CYS A 46 -4.44 -10.06 -3.64
C CYS A 46 -5.19 -10.81 -4.75
N ALA A 47 -6.43 -11.23 -4.49
CA ALA A 47 -7.24 -12.02 -5.43
C ALA A 47 -7.63 -11.27 -6.71
N VAL A 48 -7.62 -9.93 -6.70
CA VAL A 48 -8.03 -9.11 -7.85
C VAL A 48 -6.86 -8.67 -8.74
N ALA A 49 -5.62 -8.95 -8.33
CA ALA A 49 -4.41 -8.65 -9.07
C ALA A 49 -3.89 -9.88 -9.85
N ARG A 50 -3.38 -9.65 -11.06
CA ARG A 50 -2.95 -10.72 -11.99
C ARG A 50 -1.51 -10.59 -12.49
N ASP A 51 -0.76 -9.64 -11.96
CA ASP A 51 0.65 -9.45 -12.33
C ASP A 51 1.60 -10.21 -11.38
N ALA A 52 2.91 -10.14 -11.66
CA ALA A 52 3.94 -10.83 -10.91
C ALA A 52 4.03 -10.42 -9.42
N PHE A 53 3.38 -9.31 -9.04
CA PHE A 53 3.37 -8.77 -7.68
C PHE A 53 1.96 -8.79 -7.09
N ALA A 54 1.07 -9.66 -7.60
CA ALA A 54 -0.32 -9.78 -7.16
C ALA A 54 -0.47 -10.10 -5.67
N ASP A 55 0.59 -10.60 -5.03
CA ASP A 55 0.69 -10.85 -3.59
C ASP A 55 0.94 -9.60 -2.74
N ALA A 56 1.20 -8.44 -3.35
CA ALA A 56 1.39 -7.17 -2.65
C ALA A 56 0.05 -6.62 -2.13
N PHE A 57 -0.10 -6.48 -0.82
CA PHE A 57 -1.34 -6.01 -0.19
C PHE A 57 -1.21 -4.66 0.52
N HIS A 58 0.00 -4.18 0.76
CA HIS A 58 0.24 -2.89 1.42
C HIS A 58 1.54 -2.23 0.96
N VAL A 59 1.62 -0.91 1.08
CA VAL A 59 2.81 -0.11 0.78
C VAL A 59 2.91 1.08 1.72
N GLY A 60 4.14 1.43 2.12
CA GLY A 60 4.46 2.67 2.83
C GLY A 60 5.63 3.40 2.16
N ILE A 61 5.82 4.68 2.51
CA ILE A 61 6.94 5.49 2.06
C ILE A 61 7.93 5.68 3.21
N ILE A 62 9.20 5.34 3.00
CA ILE A 62 10.30 5.53 3.94
C ILE A 62 10.52 7.02 4.18
N LEU A 63 10.74 7.39 5.45
CA LEU A 63 11.04 8.75 5.87
C LEU A 63 12.55 8.96 6.06
N GLU A 64 12.95 10.23 6.15
CA GLU A 64 14.32 10.55 6.60
C GLU A 64 14.48 10.11 8.06
N PRO A 65 15.64 9.55 8.44
CA PRO A 65 15.99 9.39 9.85
C PRO A 65 15.89 10.76 10.54
N THR A 66 15.27 10.80 11.71
CA THR A 66 15.28 12.01 12.53
C THR A 66 16.62 12.06 13.27
N GLN A 67 17.15 13.26 13.53
CA GLN A 67 18.44 13.42 14.22
C GLN A 67 18.41 12.96 15.70
N ASN A 68 17.23 12.64 16.23
CA ASN A 68 16.99 12.41 17.67
C ASN A 68 16.28 11.08 17.99
N ASP A 69 15.81 10.31 17.00
CA ASP A 69 15.25 8.97 17.26
C ASP A 69 16.40 7.95 17.21
N ASP A 70 16.48 7.07 18.21
CA ASP A 70 17.27 5.83 18.16
C ASP A 70 16.96 5.14 16.83
N GLU A 71 17.96 5.02 15.92
CA GLU A 71 18.14 4.28 14.64
C GLU A 71 16.96 3.59 13.90
N LEU A 72 15.71 3.78 14.30
CA LEU A 72 14.57 2.99 13.90
C LEU A 72 13.96 3.57 12.63
N GLU A 73 13.88 2.72 11.61
CA GLU A 73 13.30 3.09 10.33
C GLU A 73 11.80 3.36 10.47
N ARG A 74 11.34 4.46 9.88
CA ARG A 74 9.95 4.93 9.93
C ARG A 74 9.36 5.02 8.53
N ILE A 75 8.08 4.70 8.43
CA ILE A 75 7.30 4.89 7.21
C ILE A 75 6.08 5.76 7.47
N VAL A 76 5.70 6.54 6.46
CA VAL A 76 4.34 7.09 6.36
C VAL A 76 3.48 6.19 5.49
N HIS A 77 2.29 5.85 5.97
CA HIS A 77 1.35 5.00 5.24
C HIS A 77 -0.09 5.29 5.67
N ALA A 78 -1.06 4.91 4.82
CA ALA A 78 -2.46 4.88 5.21
C ALA A 78 -2.77 3.55 5.92
N ALA A 79 -2.85 3.59 7.25
CA ALA A 79 -3.28 2.48 8.10
C ALA A 79 -4.82 2.33 8.06
N ARG A 80 -5.39 1.37 8.79
CA ARG A 80 -6.83 1.05 8.72
C ARG A 80 -7.76 2.21 9.12
N ASP A 81 -7.26 3.12 9.93
CA ASP A 81 -7.97 4.25 10.51
C ASP A 81 -7.59 5.58 9.84
N GLN A 82 -6.28 5.83 9.69
CA GLN A 82 -5.76 7.09 9.20
C GLN A 82 -4.38 6.97 8.56
N VAL A 83 -3.97 8.03 7.87
CA VAL A 83 -2.57 8.25 7.49
C VAL A 83 -1.77 8.56 8.74
N ARG A 84 -0.68 7.82 8.96
CA ARG A 84 0.19 7.96 10.15
C ARG A 84 1.63 7.63 9.81
N VAL A 85 2.51 8.00 10.73
CA VAL A 85 3.92 7.61 10.72
C VAL A 85 4.11 6.56 11.80
N ASP A 86 4.64 5.41 11.42
CA ASP A 86 4.96 4.31 12.35
C ASP A 86 6.38 3.81 12.12
N VAL A 87 6.93 3.19 13.17
CA VAL A 87 8.16 2.40 13.08
C VAL A 87 7.89 1.17 12.23
N VAL A 88 8.79 0.87 11.29
CA VAL A 88 8.67 -0.22 10.33
C VAL A 88 8.42 -1.57 11.03
N GLU A 89 9.14 -1.84 12.12
CA GLU A 89 8.99 -3.07 12.90
C GLU A 89 7.55 -3.23 13.41
N THR A 90 7.00 -2.19 14.04
CA THR A 90 5.61 -2.19 14.51
C THR A 90 4.63 -2.45 13.36
N VAL A 91 4.87 -1.89 12.17
CA VAL A 91 4.03 -2.14 11.00
C VAL A 91 4.14 -3.59 10.54
N VAL A 92 5.33 -4.19 10.54
CA VAL A 92 5.52 -5.62 10.24
C VAL A 92 4.77 -6.48 11.24
N GLU A 93 4.82 -6.17 12.54
CA GLU A 93 4.10 -6.91 13.57
C GLU A 93 2.57 -6.86 13.41
N GLN A 94 2.05 -5.68 13.07
CA GLN A 94 0.62 -5.45 12.86
C GLN A 94 0.12 -6.05 11.54
N LEU A 95 0.93 -5.94 10.48
CA LEU A 95 0.57 -6.43 9.16
C LEU A 95 0.78 -7.94 9.04
N ARG A 96 1.73 -8.53 9.76
CA ARG A 96 2.16 -9.93 9.63
C ARG A 96 2.32 -10.33 8.15
N PRO A 97 3.15 -9.59 7.39
CA PRO A 97 3.47 -9.97 6.01
C PRO A 97 4.29 -11.27 6.00
N ASP A 98 4.27 -11.97 4.88
CA ASP A 98 5.17 -13.12 4.66
C ASP A 98 6.50 -12.67 4.03
N ARG A 99 6.48 -11.55 3.30
CA ARG A 99 7.66 -10.93 2.70
C ARG A 99 7.52 -9.41 2.70
N VAL A 100 8.64 -8.72 2.87
CA VAL A 100 8.75 -7.27 2.69
C VAL A 100 9.79 -6.97 1.62
N GLU A 101 9.52 -6.02 0.73
CA GLU A 101 10.50 -5.52 -0.24
C GLU A 101 10.72 -4.02 -0.06
N LEU A 102 11.98 -3.63 0.08
CA LEU A 102 12.42 -2.24 -0.04
C LEU A 102 12.72 -1.96 -1.50
N CYS A 103 12.04 -0.96 -2.06
CA CYS A 103 12.17 -0.56 -3.44
C CYS A 103 12.52 0.92 -3.55
N ARG A 104 13.25 1.28 -4.60
CA ARG A 104 13.62 2.66 -4.91
C ARG A 104 13.08 3.06 -6.26
N THR A 105 12.82 4.34 -6.42
CA THR A 105 12.37 4.91 -7.68
C THR A 105 13.53 5.48 -8.49
N SER A 106 13.66 5.17 -9.79
CA SER A 106 14.68 5.70 -10.71
C SER A 106 14.27 7.05 -11.34
N LEU A 107 13.61 7.89 -10.55
CA LEU A 107 13.16 9.21 -11.00
C LEU A 107 14.36 10.15 -10.96
N GLY A 108 14.81 10.66 -12.11
CA GLY A 108 16.09 11.37 -12.28
C GLY A 108 16.36 12.60 -11.38
N ASP A 109 15.42 13.02 -10.53
CA ASP A 109 15.63 13.99 -9.44
C ASP A 109 15.42 13.27 -8.09
N SER A 110 16.50 12.96 -7.37
CA SER A 110 16.45 12.34 -6.05
C SER A 110 15.68 13.16 -5.01
N ARG A 111 15.51 14.48 -5.24
CA ARG A 111 14.69 15.33 -4.38
C ARG A 111 13.19 15.09 -4.60
N TRP A 112 12.77 14.49 -5.71
CA TRP A 112 11.36 14.19 -5.96
C TRP A 112 10.85 13.18 -4.93
N SER A 113 11.52 12.05 -4.73
CA SER A 113 11.09 11.04 -3.75
C SER A 113 11.05 11.60 -2.32
N ARG A 114 12.01 12.47 -1.96
CA ARG A 114 12.01 13.19 -0.68
C ARG A 114 10.82 14.16 -0.54
N ARG A 115 10.49 14.91 -1.61
CA ARG A 115 9.30 15.77 -1.61
C ARG A 115 8.03 14.95 -1.46
N ALA A 116 7.92 13.80 -2.13
CA ALA A 116 6.78 12.89 -2.03
C ALA A 116 6.61 12.40 -0.58
N ALA A 117 7.71 11.96 0.07
CA ALA A 117 7.69 11.59 1.49
C ALA A 117 7.18 12.73 2.38
N LYS A 118 7.69 13.96 2.21
CA LYS A 118 7.23 15.15 2.94
C LYS A 118 5.75 15.46 2.69
N TRP A 119 5.30 15.35 1.44
CA TRP A 119 3.90 15.55 1.09
C TRP A 119 3.03 14.51 1.79
N ALA A 120 3.44 13.24 1.80
CA ALA A 120 2.69 12.16 2.47
C ALA A 120 2.59 12.38 3.98
N VAL A 121 3.67 12.83 4.64
CA VAL A 121 3.65 13.21 6.07
C VAL A 121 2.68 14.36 6.34
N ALA A 122 2.59 15.35 5.44
CA ALA A 122 1.60 16.42 5.57
C ALA A 122 0.14 15.93 5.47
N GLN A 123 -0.09 14.66 5.11
CA GLN A 123 -1.43 14.05 5.11
C GLN A 123 -1.75 13.27 6.38
N CYS A 124 -0.83 13.19 7.35
CA CYS A 124 -1.09 12.52 8.62
C CYS A 124 -2.38 13.04 9.30
N GLY A 125 -3.20 12.12 9.80
CA GLY A 125 -4.54 12.40 10.32
C GLY A 125 -5.66 12.34 9.28
N ALA A 126 -5.37 12.31 7.97
CA ALA A 126 -6.39 12.02 6.96
C ALA A 126 -6.94 10.61 7.16
N ALA A 127 -8.25 10.41 6.95
CA ALA A 127 -8.90 9.14 7.21
C ALA A 127 -8.47 8.03 6.24
N TYR A 128 -8.82 6.78 6.54
CA TYR A 128 -8.72 5.70 5.57
C TYR A 128 -9.83 5.79 4.51
N ASN A 129 -9.47 5.68 3.23
CA ASN A 129 -10.42 5.64 2.11
C ASN A 129 -11.03 4.23 2.02
N ASP A 130 -12.11 4.02 2.76
CA ASP A 130 -12.84 2.76 2.88
C ASP A 130 -13.66 2.39 1.64
N ILE A 131 -13.98 3.35 0.77
CA ILE A 131 -14.72 3.16 -0.48
C ILE A 131 -13.84 3.19 -1.73
N PHE A 132 -12.52 3.23 -1.55
CA PHE A 132 -11.52 3.29 -2.63
C PHE A 132 -11.85 4.36 -3.70
N SER A 133 -12.40 5.50 -3.27
CA SER A 133 -12.81 6.57 -4.19
C SER A 133 -11.59 7.17 -4.89
N PRO A 134 -11.62 7.35 -6.22
CA PRO A 134 -10.58 8.06 -6.97
C PRO A 134 -10.33 9.49 -6.47
N GLU A 135 -11.34 10.12 -5.89
CA GLU A 135 -11.35 11.51 -5.43
C GLU A 135 -10.69 11.70 -4.05
N CYS A 136 -10.08 10.64 -3.49
CA CYS A 136 -9.42 10.65 -2.17
C CYS A 136 -10.38 11.02 -1.03
N LEU A 137 -11.57 10.41 -1.02
CA LEU A 137 -12.61 10.60 -0.01
C LEU A 137 -13.05 9.25 0.58
N ASN A 138 -13.40 9.23 1.86
CA ASN A 138 -14.04 8.06 2.49
C ASN A 138 -15.57 8.11 2.35
N SER A 139 -16.26 7.10 2.86
CA SER A 139 -17.73 6.99 2.94
C SER A 139 -18.42 8.19 3.62
N ARG A 140 -17.70 8.97 4.42
CA ARG A 140 -18.20 10.16 5.12
C ARG A 140 -17.89 11.47 4.38
N GLY A 141 -17.35 11.40 3.16
CA GLY A 141 -16.93 12.58 2.40
C GLY A 141 -15.72 13.30 2.97
N GLN A 142 -14.97 12.66 3.87
CA GLN A 142 -13.75 13.23 4.45
C GLN A 142 -12.55 12.88 3.59
N ARG A 143 -11.57 13.79 3.55
CA ARG A 143 -10.30 13.54 2.88
C ARG A 143 -9.63 12.29 3.44
N ALA A 144 -9.32 11.35 2.55
CA ALA A 144 -8.93 10.02 2.93
C ALA A 144 -8.05 9.34 1.88
N PHE A 145 -7.22 8.40 2.32
CA PHE A 145 -6.35 7.63 1.44
C PHE A 145 -6.37 6.15 1.82
N TYR A 146 -6.20 5.29 0.82
CA TYR A 146 -5.70 3.95 1.03
C TYR A 146 -4.21 3.89 0.65
N CYS A 147 -3.51 2.83 1.07
CA CYS A 147 -2.04 2.82 1.16
C CYS A 147 -1.33 3.20 -0.16
N CYS A 148 -1.65 2.54 -1.27
CA CYS A 148 -1.05 2.87 -2.55
C CYS A 148 -1.59 4.14 -3.20
N GLN A 149 -2.79 4.61 -2.83
CA GLN A 149 -3.31 5.90 -3.30
C GLN A 149 -2.52 7.05 -2.67
N LEU A 150 -2.20 6.95 -1.38
CA LEU A 150 -1.32 7.90 -0.70
C LEU A 150 0.03 8.01 -1.41
N ALA A 151 0.65 6.87 -1.73
CA ALA A 151 1.93 6.85 -2.43
C ALA A 151 1.82 7.44 -3.85
N ALA A 152 0.83 7.01 -4.64
CA ALA A 152 0.63 7.51 -5.99
C ALA A 152 0.38 9.04 -6.01
N GLU A 153 -0.50 9.53 -5.15
CA GLU A 153 -0.81 10.96 -5.06
C GLU A 153 0.37 11.77 -4.52
N ALA A 154 1.17 11.22 -3.59
CA ALA A 154 2.37 11.88 -3.10
C ALA A 154 3.38 12.16 -4.24
N PHE A 155 3.70 11.13 -5.03
CA PHE A 155 4.62 11.30 -6.16
C PHE A 155 4.03 12.19 -7.25
N LYS A 156 2.74 12.04 -7.56
CA LYS A 156 2.02 12.88 -8.53
C LYS A 156 2.00 14.36 -8.14
N ALA A 157 1.73 14.67 -6.87
CA ALA A 157 1.64 16.04 -6.37
C ALA A 157 3.00 16.76 -6.37
N THR A 158 4.10 16.00 -6.25
CA THR A 158 5.45 16.56 -6.17
C THR A 158 6.27 16.40 -7.44
N ASN A 159 5.62 15.99 -8.55
CA ASN A 159 6.24 15.84 -9.86
C ASN A 159 6.83 17.18 -10.34
N PRO A 160 8.16 17.26 -10.60
CA PRO A 160 8.81 18.51 -10.95
C PRO A 160 8.54 18.98 -12.38
N THR A 161 8.19 18.08 -13.31
CA THR A 161 8.04 18.39 -14.73
C THR A 161 6.57 18.46 -15.17
N GLN A 162 5.71 17.64 -14.57
CA GLN A 162 4.29 17.55 -14.92
C GLN A 162 3.44 17.39 -13.67
N LYS A 163 3.02 18.51 -13.08
CA LYS A 163 2.07 18.50 -11.96
C LYS A 163 0.81 17.73 -12.41
N SER A 164 0.37 16.79 -11.59
CA SER A 164 -0.79 15.91 -11.82
C SER A 164 -0.53 14.61 -12.61
N VAL A 165 0.70 14.32 -13.01
CA VAL A 165 1.04 13.01 -13.62
C VAL A 165 1.80 12.14 -12.61
N SER A 166 1.22 10.96 -12.31
CA SER A 166 1.87 9.93 -11.50
C SER A 166 2.97 9.23 -12.31
N PRO A 167 4.15 8.93 -11.72
CA PRO A 167 5.19 8.16 -12.39
C PRO A 167 4.91 6.65 -12.42
N PHE A 168 3.87 6.18 -11.70
CA PHE A 168 3.52 4.77 -11.62
C PHE A 168 2.57 4.37 -12.76
N LEU A 169 2.54 3.06 -13.06
CA LEU A 169 1.60 2.50 -14.04
C LEU A 169 0.15 2.84 -13.67
N PRO A 170 -0.68 3.23 -14.64
CA PRO A 170 -2.09 3.46 -14.40
C PRO A 170 -2.76 2.16 -13.97
N HIS A 171 -3.76 2.27 -13.10
CA HIS A 171 -4.57 1.15 -12.66
C HIS A 171 -6.05 1.51 -12.71
N THR A 172 -6.83 0.52 -13.10
CA THR A 172 -8.28 0.54 -13.04
C THR A 172 -8.71 -0.40 -11.92
N LEU A 173 -9.49 0.12 -10.97
CA LEU A 173 -9.95 -0.64 -9.81
C LEU A 173 -10.69 -1.89 -10.25
N ASN A 174 -10.28 -3.02 -9.67
CA ASN A 174 -10.89 -4.31 -9.88
C ASN A 174 -11.32 -4.91 -8.53
N PHE A 175 -12.56 -5.34 -8.46
CA PHE A 175 -13.18 -6.02 -7.32
C PHE A 175 -13.75 -7.39 -7.75
N ALA A 176 -13.57 -7.76 -9.01
CA ALA A 176 -14.04 -9.02 -9.58
C ALA A 176 -12.97 -10.11 -9.56
N GLY A 177 -13.42 -11.34 -9.28
CA GLY A 177 -12.61 -12.55 -9.36
C GLY A 177 -12.40 -13.03 -10.79
N GLU A 178 -11.87 -14.25 -10.94
CA GLU A 178 -11.54 -14.81 -12.25
C GLU A 178 -12.75 -15.01 -13.16
N ASN A 179 -13.90 -15.34 -12.56
CA ASN A 179 -15.18 -15.50 -13.24
C ASN A 179 -15.86 -14.17 -13.64
N GLY A 180 -15.22 -13.03 -13.38
CA GLY A 180 -15.76 -11.70 -13.68
C GLY A 180 -16.84 -11.22 -12.71
N GLN A 181 -17.19 -12.00 -11.69
CA GLN A 181 -18.13 -11.59 -10.64
C GLN A 181 -17.40 -10.88 -9.50
N ILE A 182 -18.05 -9.87 -8.92
CA ILE A 182 -17.56 -9.18 -7.71
C ILE A 182 -17.37 -10.20 -6.60
N LEU A 183 -16.20 -10.19 -5.95
CA LEU A 183 -15.92 -11.11 -4.85
C LEU A 183 -16.90 -10.84 -3.68
N PRO A 184 -17.40 -11.90 -3.00
CA PRO A 184 -18.34 -11.75 -1.87
C PRO A 184 -17.86 -10.78 -0.79
N TYR A 185 -16.56 -10.78 -0.49
CA TYR A 185 -15.92 -9.84 0.42
C TYR A 185 -16.28 -8.39 0.09
N TRP A 186 -16.11 -7.99 -1.17
CA TRP A 186 -16.34 -6.61 -1.61
C TRP A 186 -17.82 -6.26 -1.61
N ALA A 187 -18.69 -7.18 -2.03
CA ALA A 187 -20.13 -6.97 -1.95
C ALA A 187 -20.57 -6.69 -0.51
N GLU A 188 -20.10 -7.48 0.46
CA GLU A 188 -20.43 -7.30 1.87
C GLU A 188 -19.79 -6.05 2.48
N HIS A 189 -18.54 -5.74 2.10
CA HIS A 189 -17.85 -4.53 2.52
C HIS A 189 -18.64 -3.27 2.12
N TYR A 190 -19.07 -3.17 0.85
CA TYR A 190 -19.77 -1.98 0.36
C TYR A 190 -21.20 -1.86 0.91
N ARG A 191 -21.89 -2.97 1.19
CA ARG A 191 -23.16 -2.93 1.95
C ARG A 191 -23.00 -2.28 3.33
N LYS A 192 -21.85 -2.50 4.00
CA LYS A 192 -21.58 -1.93 5.33
C LYS A 192 -21.18 -0.45 5.26
N VAL A 193 -20.25 -0.11 4.38
CA VAL A 193 -19.64 1.24 4.39
C VAL A 193 -20.37 2.27 3.53
N CYS A 194 -21.16 1.83 2.54
CA CYS A 194 -21.94 2.72 1.68
C CYS A 194 -23.33 2.11 1.39
N PRO A 195 -24.20 1.96 2.41
CA PRO A 195 -25.48 1.29 2.25
C PRO A 195 -26.43 1.98 1.25
N GLN A 196 -26.22 3.27 0.97
CA GLN A 196 -27.00 4.01 -0.03
C GLN A 196 -26.57 3.71 -1.46
N ASN A 197 -25.33 3.25 -1.66
CA ASN A 197 -24.78 2.84 -2.95
C ASN A 197 -23.77 1.69 -2.76
N PRO A 198 -24.25 0.45 -2.54
CA PRO A 198 -23.41 -0.68 -2.15
C PRO A 198 -22.65 -1.29 -3.33
N THR A 199 -22.34 -0.50 -4.37
CA THR A 199 -21.62 -0.93 -5.56
C THR A 199 -20.16 -0.51 -5.48
N PRO A 200 -19.20 -1.44 -5.52
CA PRO A 200 -17.78 -1.10 -5.62
C PRO A 200 -17.51 -0.29 -6.90
N PRO A 201 -16.55 0.65 -6.90
CA PRO A 201 -16.17 1.47 -8.05
C PRO A 201 -15.36 0.65 -9.08
N GLN A 202 -15.89 -0.48 -9.52
CA GLN A 202 -15.31 -1.34 -10.57
C GLN A 202 -15.09 -0.54 -11.84
N GLY A 203 -13.90 -0.66 -12.45
CA GLY A 203 -13.61 0.02 -13.71
C GLY A 203 -13.23 1.49 -13.56
N ARG A 204 -13.25 2.06 -12.33
CA ARG A 204 -12.85 3.46 -12.09
C ARG A 204 -11.32 3.58 -11.97
N PRO A 205 -10.74 4.77 -12.21
CA PRO A 205 -9.32 5.01 -11.97
C PRO A 205 -8.94 4.76 -10.52
N GLY A 206 -7.76 4.22 -10.29
CA GLY A 206 -7.22 4.07 -8.94
C GLY A 206 -5.77 3.62 -8.95
N SER A 207 -5.35 3.04 -7.83
CA SER A 207 -4.04 2.43 -7.64
C SER A 207 -4.14 1.07 -6.96
N HIS A 208 -3.14 0.22 -7.18
CA HIS A 208 -2.99 -1.06 -6.50
C HIS A 208 -1.51 -1.27 -6.12
N PRO A 209 -1.16 -1.83 -4.95
CA PRO A 209 0.24 -2.01 -4.55
C PRO A 209 1.06 -2.75 -5.61
N SER A 210 0.49 -3.81 -6.20
CA SER A 210 1.13 -4.59 -7.26
C SER A 210 1.50 -3.74 -8.50
N LYS A 211 0.65 -2.78 -8.89
CA LYS A 211 0.89 -1.91 -10.04
C LYS A 211 1.95 -0.86 -9.77
N LEU A 212 1.97 -0.30 -8.56
CA LEU A 212 3.08 0.57 -8.14
C LEU A 212 4.39 -0.20 -8.19
N ARG A 213 4.42 -1.41 -7.62
CA ARG A 213 5.62 -2.26 -7.59
C ARG A 213 6.09 -2.70 -8.99
N ALA A 214 5.16 -2.96 -9.90
CA ALA A 214 5.44 -3.33 -11.29
C ALA A 214 5.86 -2.15 -12.18
N SER A 215 5.82 -0.92 -11.66
CA SER A 215 6.12 0.26 -12.47
C SER A 215 7.59 0.24 -12.91
N PRO A 216 7.90 0.57 -14.18
CA PRO A 216 9.28 0.52 -14.70
C PRO A 216 10.26 1.41 -13.94
N CYS A 217 9.74 2.46 -13.29
CA CYS A 217 10.54 3.37 -12.47
C CYS A 217 10.83 2.80 -11.07
N VAL A 218 10.30 1.65 -10.67
CA VAL A 218 10.47 1.05 -9.34
C VAL A 218 11.37 -0.19 -9.43
N PHE A 219 12.49 -0.17 -8.71
CA PHE A 219 13.44 -1.28 -8.67
C PHE A 219 13.70 -1.77 -7.25
N LEU A 220 13.96 -3.06 -7.11
CA LEU A 220 14.22 -3.71 -5.83
C LEU A 220 15.59 -3.32 -5.29
N ILE A 221 15.65 -2.95 -4.01
CA ILE A 221 16.90 -2.75 -3.27
C ILE A 221 17.19 -3.97 -2.41
N ALA A 222 16.21 -4.39 -1.61
CA ALA A 222 16.34 -5.51 -0.70
C ALA A 222 14.98 -6.19 -0.50
N SER A 223 15.02 -7.48 -0.16
CA SER A 223 13.84 -8.29 0.14
C SER A 223 14.12 -9.13 1.38
N ARG A 224 13.11 -9.30 2.22
CA ARG A 224 13.17 -10.19 3.39
C ARG A 224 11.89 -10.99 3.52
N THR A 225 12.05 -12.32 3.60
CA THR A 225 10.98 -13.22 4.06
C THR A 225 10.88 -13.13 5.58
N ILE A 226 9.64 -13.07 6.09
CA ILE A 226 9.37 -13.02 7.53
C ILE A 226 9.01 -14.44 7.98
N ASP A 227 9.86 -15.02 8.80
CA ASP A 227 9.64 -16.36 9.34
C ASP A 227 8.41 -16.37 10.25
N LYS A 228 7.50 -17.32 10.04
CA LYS A 228 6.36 -17.56 10.93
C LYS A 228 6.85 -18.41 12.10
N VAL A 229 7.06 -17.77 13.26
CA VAL A 229 7.19 -18.48 14.54
C VAL A 229 5.81 -18.84 15.05
#